data_AF-A0A2G5IYB8-F1
#
_entry.id   AF-A0A2G5IYB8-F1
#
_cell.length_a   1.000
_cell.length_b   1.000
_cell.length_c   1.000
_cell.angle_alpha   90.00
_cell.angle_beta   90.00
_cell.angle_gamma   90.00
#
_symmetry.space_group_name_H-M   'P 1'
#
loop_
_entity.id
_entity.type
_entity.pdbx_description
1 polymer ?
#
loop_
_entity_poly.entity_id
_entity_poly.type
_entity_poly.pdbx_seq_one_letter_code
_entity_poly.pdbx_strand_id
1 'polypeptide(L)'
;MHTVGMAKDYESKAHVVIDGEAIPVYARFTTFTDGPLKEWHGSVSAPEAGLGFKLASADRVLLRMPDGKEGVIIATRADGTEATTFTGSGPAPI
;
A
#
# COMPACT_ATOMS: atom_id res chain seq x y z
N MET A 1 2.19 29.42 -8.16
CA MET A 1 0.92 28.65 -8.05
C MET A 1 1.31 27.19 -7.85
N HIS A 2 1.26 26.69 -6.61
CA HIS A 2 1.44 25.26 -6.35
C HIS A 2 0.12 24.57 -6.68
N THR A 3 0.07 23.80 -7.77
CA THR A 3 -1.03 22.88 -8.01
C THR A 3 -1.00 21.86 -6.87
N VAL A 4 -1.96 21.95 -5.96
CA VAL A 4 -2.18 20.91 -4.95
C VAL A 4 -2.52 19.65 -5.73
N GLY A 5 -1.59 18.70 -5.78
CA GLY A 5 -1.82 17.40 -6.42
C GLY A 5 -3.09 16.79 -5.87
N MET A 6 -4.01 16.37 -6.75
CA MET A 6 -5.28 15.78 -6.34
C MET A 6 -5.03 14.56 -5.44
N ALA A 7 -5.41 14.67 -4.17
CA ALA A 7 -5.44 13.57 -3.23
C ALA A 7 -6.72 12.75 -3.47
N LYS A 8 -6.59 11.43 -3.61
CA LYS A 8 -7.75 10.52 -3.69
C LYS A 8 -7.58 9.39 -2.69
N ASP A 9 -8.62 9.19 -1.88
CA ASP A 9 -8.65 8.13 -0.88
C ASP A 9 -9.20 6.83 -1.48
N TYR A 10 -8.61 5.73 -1.04
CA TYR A 10 -8.96 4.37 -1.42
C TYR A 10 -9.14 3.53 -0.17
N GLU A 11 -10.19 2.71 -0.18
CA GLU A 11 -10.45 1.73 0.86
C GLU A 11 -11.05 0.48 0.22
N SER A 12 -10.30 -0.63 0.23
CA SER A 12 -10.75 -1.87 -0.43
C SER A 12 -9.97 -3.10 0.03
N LYS A 13 -10.55 -4.28 -0.24
CA LYS A 13 -9.80 -5.54 -0.20
C LYS A 13 -8.75 -5.53 -1.30
N ALA A 14 -7.54 -5.96 -0.98
CA ALA A 14 -6.41 -5.99 -1.88
C ALA A 14 -5.52 -7.20 -1.55
N HIS A 15 -4.40 -7.33 -2.25
CA HIS A 15 -3.37 -8.30 -1.92
C HIS A 15 -2.03 -7.60 -1.77
N VAL A 16 -1.30 -7.96 -0.71
CA VAL A 16 0.13 -7.69 -0.64
C VAL A 16 0.84 -8.88 -1.29
N VAL A 17 1.75 -8.62 -2.21
CA VAL A 17 2.57 -9.65 -2.85
C VAL A 17 4.00 -9.55 -2.33
N ILE A 18 4.47 -10.61 -1.66
CA ILE A 18 5.81 -10.75 -1.08
C ILE A 18 6.42 -12.02 -1.65
N ASP A 19 7.57 -11.93 -2.32
CA ASP A 19 8.26 -13.10 -2.91
C ASP A 19 7.36 -13.99 -3.79
N GLY A 20 6.34 -13.40 -4.41
CA GLY A 20 5.35 -14.11 -5.25
C GLY A 20 4.15 -14.70 -4.49
N GLU A 21 4.15 -14.67 -3.16
CA GLU A 21 3.01 -15.03 -2.32
C GLU A 21 2.04 -13.84 -2.21
N ALA A 22 0.76 -14.07 -2.55
CA ALA A 22 -0.29 -13.06 -2.42
C ALA A 22 -1.06 -13.24 -1.11
N ILE A 23 -0.92 -12.27 -0.21
CA ILE A 23 -1.57 -12.26 1.11
C ILE A 23 -2.78 -11.31 1.03
N PRO A 24 -4.00 -11.77 1.36
CA PRO A 24 -5.18 -10.92 1.35
C PRO A 24 -5.11 -9.88 2.48
N VAL A 25 -5.35 -8.62 2.13
CA VAL A 25 -5.35 -7.49 3.06
C VAL A 25 -6.56 -6.60 2.84
N TYR A 26 -6.87 -5.78 3.83
CA TYR A 26 -7.66 -4.57 3.66
C TYR A 26 -6.73 -3.38 3.57
N ALA A 27 -6.78 -2.63 2.47
CA ALA A 27 -5.92 -1.48 2.24
C ALA A 27 -6.73 -0.19 2.36
N ARG A 28 -6.20 0.77 3.12
CA ARG A 28 -6.71 2.13 3.21
C ARG A 28 -5.59 3.13 3.00
N PHE A 29 -5.63 3.89 1.91
CA PHE A 29 -4.56 4.82 1.56
C PHE A 29 -5.04 5.99 0.71
N THR A 30 -4.25 7.05 0.71
CA THR A 30 -4.45 8.22 -0.13
C THR A 30 -3.38 8.22 -1.21
N THR A 31 -3.76 8.46 -2.46
CA THR A 31 -2.81 8.73 -3.53
C THR A 31 -2.61 10.22 -3.68
N PHE A 32 -1.36 10.67 -3.65
CA PHE A 32 -0.94 12.04 -3.97
C PHE A 32 -0.34 12.06 -5.36
N THR A 33 -0.58 13.13 -6.12
CA THR A 33 0.03 13.31 -7.44
C THR A 33 1.16 14.33 -7.31
N ASP A 34 2.40 13.87 -7.38
CA ASP A 34 3.60 14.70 -7.45
C ASP A 34 4.33 14.43 -8.78
N GLY A 35 4.10 15.30 -9.77
CA GLY A 35 4.66 15.12 -11.11
C GLY A 35 4.10 13.88 -11.85
N PRO A 36 4.94 13.11 -12.57
CA PRO A 36 4.50 11.92 -13.33
C PRO A 36 4.27 10.68 -12.45
N LEU A 37 4.71 10.71 -11.19
CA LEU A 37 4.58 9.61 -10.25
C LEU A 37 3.43 9.89 -9.28
N LYS A 38 2.75 8.82 -8.87
CA LYS A 38 1.70 8.90 -7.85
C LYS A 38 2.20 8.20 -6.59
N GLU A 39 2.26 8.96 -5.52
CA GLU A 39 2.68 8.51 -4.20
C GLU A 39 1.47 7.96 -3.46
N TRP A 40 1.64 6.87 -2.72
CA TRP A 40 0.57 6.19 -1.99
C TRP A 40 0.95 6.17 -0.51
N HIS A 41 0.14 6.76 0.36
CA HIS A 41 0.40 6.74 1.80
C HIS A 41 -0.82 6.17 2.51
N GLY A 42 -0.61 5.17 3.36
CA GLY A 42 -1.73 4.57 4.07
C GLY A 42 -1.35 3.40 4.95
N SER A 43 -2.27 2.45 5.06
CA SER A 43 -2.14 1.28 5.89
C SER A 43 -2.77 0.06 5.24
N VAL A 44 -2.23 -1.11 5.57
CA VAL A 44 -2.78 -2.42 5.24
C VAL A 44 -3.03 -3.19 6.52
N SER A 45 -4.15 -3.90 6.58
CA SER A 45 -4.53 -4.78 7.68
C SER A 45 -4.81 -6.17 7.18
N ALA A 46 -4.42 -7.18 7.93
CA ALA A 46 -4.75 -8.57 7.65
C ALA A 46 -5.10 -9.32 8.93
N PRO A 47 -5.95 -10.36 8.85
CA PRO A 47 -6.16 -11.27 9.96
C PRO A 47 -4.93 -12.14 10.27
N GLU A 48 -3.94 -12.15 9.37
CA GLU A 48 -2.68 -12.89 9.57
C GLU A 48 -1.79 -12.17 10.58
N ALA A 49 -1.48 -12.85 11.68
CA ALA A 49 -0.50 -12.39 12.65
C ALA A 49 0.90 -12.33 12.00
N GLY A 50 1.62 -11.22 12.22
CA GLY A 50 2.98 -11.06 11.73
C GLY A 50 3.11 -10.48 10.32
N LEU A 51 2.02 -10.01 9.69
CA LEU A 51 2.08 -9.30 8.40
C LEU A 51 3.13 -8.18 8.41
N GLY A 52 3.16 -7.35 9.46
CA GLY A 52 4.14 -6.27 9.59
C GLY A 52 5.60 -6.75 9.57
N PHE A 53 5.88 -7.92 10.16
CA PHE A 53 7.22 -8.51 10.14
C PHE A 53 7.58 -9.06 8.76
N LYS A 54 6.63 -9.73 8.09
CA LYS A 54 6.81 -10.19 6.69
C LYS A 54 7.11 -9.01 5.76
N LEU A 55 6.33 -7.94 5.87
CA LEU A 55 6.51 -6.71 5.10
C LEU A 55 7.87 -6.05 5.33
N ALA A 56 8.33 -5.98 6.59
CA ALA A 56 9.61 -5.37 6.94
C ALA A 56 10.83 -6.22 6.53
N SER A 57 10.65 -7.53 6.41
CA SER A 57 11.73 -8.47 6.04
C SER A 57 11.82 -8.73 4.54
N ALA A 58 10.82 -8.30 3.77
CA ALA A 58 10.75 -8.50 2.32
C ALA A 58 11.69 -7.55 1.57
N ASP A 59 12.39 -8.07 0.55
CA ASP A 59 13.20 -7.25 -0.36
C ASP A 59 12.32 -6.31 -1.20
N ARG A 60 11.17 -6.82 -1.64
CA ARG A 60 10.20 -6.08 -2.43
C ARG A 60 8.78 -6.47 -2.06
N VAL A 61 7.95 -5.45 -1.88
CA VAL A 61 6.52 -5.61 -1.60
C VAL A 61 5.69 -4.86 -2.63
N LEU A 62 4.68 -5.54 -3.18
CA LEU A 62 3.68 -4.92 -4.05
C LEU A 62 2.32 -4.90 -3.35
N LEU A 63 1.59 -3.79 -3.46
CA LEU A 63 0.16 -3.72 -3.17
C LEU A 63 -0.61 -3.85 -4.49
N ARG A 64 -1.29 -4.98 -4.67
CA ARG A 64 -2.14 -5.28 -5.83
C ARG A 64 -3.60 -5.00 -5.50
N MET A 65 -4.16 -4.03 -6.22
CA MET A 65 -5.55 -3.61 -6.11
C MET A 65 -6.50 -4.51 -6.91
N PRO A 66 -7.82 -4.52 -6.62
CA PRO A 66 -8.80 -5.31 -7.36
C PRO A 66 -8.85 -5.05 -8.86
N ASP A 67 -8.54 -3.83 -9.31
CA ASP A 67 -8.47 -3.46 -10.72
C ASP A 67 -7.18 -3.96 -11.41
N GLY A 68 -6.36 -4.74 -10.71
CA GLY A 68 -5.11 -5.31 -11.24
C GLY A 68 -3.93 -4.35 -11.21
N LYS A 69 -4.12 -3.11 -10.74
CA LYS A 69 -3.03 -2.15 -10.57
C LYS A 69 -2.17 -2.48 -9.38
N GLU A 70 -0.86 -2.30 -9.55
CA GLU A 70 0.14 -2.66 -8.56
C GLU A 70 1.02 -1.45 -8.25
N GLY A 71 1.22 -1.19 -6.96
CA GLY A 71 2.16 -0.20 -6.46
C GLY A 71 3.24 -0.87 -5.62
N VAL A 72 4.48 -0.40 -5.73
CA VAL A 72 5.54 -0.79 -4.79
C VAL A 72 5.27 -0.08 -3.48
N ILE A 73 5.26 -0.81 -2.37
CA ILE A 73 5.06 -0.25 -1.04
C ILE A 73 6.22 -0.60 -0.11
N ILE A 74 6.46 0.25 0.87
CA ILE A 74 7.45 0.08 1.92
C ILE A 74 6.72 0.28 3.23
N ALA A 75 6.78 -0.71 4.12
CA ALA A 75 6.23 -0.58 5.47
C ALA A 75 7.06 0.45 6.26
N THR A 76 6.40 1.47 6.79
CA THR A 76 7.06 2.55 7.55
C THR A 76 6.89 2.37 9.06
N ARG A 77 5.80 1.72 9.49
CA ARG A 77 5.56 1.39 10.89
C ARG A 77 4.67 0.17 11.03
N ALA A 78 5.20 -0.83 11.72
CA ALA A 78 4.43 -1.90 12.33
C ALA A 78 4.20 -1.51 13.79
N ASP A 79 3.24 -0.64 14.04
CA ASP A 79 2.66 -0.56 15.38
C ASP A 79 2.07 -1.93 15.66
N GLY A 80 2.28 -2.53 16.84
CA GLY A 80 1.80 -3.89 17.16
C GLY A 80 0.28 -4.10 17.14
N THR A 81 -0.45 -3.25 16.42
CA THR A 81 -1.87 -3.30 16.06
C THR A 81 -2.06 -3.99 14.71
N GLU A 82 -3.31 -4.36 14.41
CA GLU A 82 -3.73 -5.12 13.21
C GLU A 82 -3.51 -4.38 11.87
N ALA A 83 -2.88 -3.19 11.87
CA ALA A 83 -2.64 -2.36 10.70
C ALA A 83 -1.16 -1.95 10.60
N THR A 84 -0.54 -2.24 9.46
CA THR A 84 0.81 -1.79 9.11
C THR A 84 0.74 -0.57 8.20
N THR A 85 1.40 0.51 8.57
CA THR A 85 1.47 1.72 7.73
C THR A 85 2.52 1.58 6.64
N PHE A 86 2.27 2.19 5.49
CA PHE A 86 3.16 2.14 4.34
C PHE A 86 3.21 3.46 3.58
N THR A 87 4.32 3.64 2.86
CA THR A 87 4.46 4.60 1.77
C THR A 87 4.83 3.84 0.50
N GLY A 88 4.40 4.31 -0.66
CA GLY A 88 4.63 3.60 -1.90
C GLY A 88 4.38 4.45 -3.14
N SER A 89 4.49 3.82 -4.30
CA SER A 89 4.20 4.46 -5.57
C SER A 89 3.67 3.47 -6.61
N GLY A 90 2.78 3.94 -7.47
CA GLY A 90 2.15 3.14 -8.51
C GLY A 90 1.02 3.87 -9.23
N PRO A 91 0.47 3.31 -10.33
CA PRO A 91 -0.62 3.92 -11.07
C PRO A 91 -1.89 4.03 -10.20
N ALA A 92 -2.60 5.17 -10.23
CA ALA A 92 -3.80 5.37 -9.41
C ALA A 92 -4.84 4.26 -9.65
N PRO A 93 -5.33 3.58 -8.60
CA PRO A 93 -6.45 2.63 -8.69
C PRO A 93 -7.73 3.29 -9.21
N ILE A 94 -8.67 2.50 -9.74
CA ILE A 94 -9.98 3.02 -10.21
C ILE A 94 -10.91 3.23 -9.02
#